data_AF-B7RVH2-F1
#
_entry.id   AF-B7RVH2-F1
#
_cell.length_a   1.000
_cell.length_b   1.000
_cell.length_c   1.000
_cell.angle_alpha   90.00
_cell.angle_beta   90.00
_cell.angle_gamma   90.00
#
_symmetry.space_group_name_H-M   'P 1'
#
loop_
_entity.id
_entity.type
_entity.pdbx_description
1 polymer ?
#
loop_
_entity_poly.entity_id
_entity_poly.type
_entity_poly.pdbx_seq_one_letter_code
_entity_poly.pdbx_strand_id
1 'polypeptide(L)'
;MEFADVLLISKTDLVEQPELDRLVAILKTLNTEARIIPIANGKVNADDVLNTRLFDFERAQQAPGWLKEMRGEHVPETEEYGIGSFSYVARRPFHPEKFYTFLHSAKNYGKNTITP
;
A
#
# COMPACT_ATOMS: atom_id res chain seq x y z
N MET A 1 -6.35 -3.50 -2.28
CA MET A 1 -5.78 -4.29 -3.41
C MET A 1 -6.83 -4.67 -4.45
N GLU A 2 -8.06 -5.02 -4.03
CA GLU A 2 -9.11 -5.52 -4.93
C GLU A 2 -9.69 -4.49 -5.94
N PHE A 3 -9.37 -3.21 -5.79
CA PHE A 3 -9.90 -2.13 -6.66
C PHE A 3 -8.82 -1.43 -7.48
N ALA A 4 -7.57 -1.90 -7.42
CA ALA A 4 -6.49 -1.27 -8.16
C ALA A 4 -6.61 -1.62 -9.65
N ASP A 5 -6.65 -0.62 -10.52
CA ASP A 5 -6.57 -0.83 -11.97
C ASP A 5 -5.15 -1.21 -12.41
N VAL A 6 -4.13 -0.77 -11.65
CA VAL A 6 -2.72 -1.04 -11.90
C VAL A 6 -2.04 -1.48 -10.61
N LEU A 7 -1.35 -2.62 -10.65
CA LEU A 7 -0.57 -3.18 -9.55
C LEU A 7 0.92 -3.19 -9.91
N LEU A 8 1.73 -2.44 -9.17
CA LEU A 8 3.17 -2.41 -9.34
C LEU A 8 3.85 -3.38 -8.37
N ILE A 9 4.53 -4.40 -8.89
CA ILE A 9 5.33 -5.30 -8.07
C ILE A 9 6.75 -4.74 -8.00
N SER A 10 7.12 -4.18 -6.86
CA SER A 10 8.45 -3.57 -6.67
C SER A 10 9.51 -4.61 -6.28
N LYS A 11 10.78 -4.24 -6.51
CA LYS A 11 11.98 -5.02 -6.11
C LYS A 11 12.08 -6.38 -6.81
N THR A 12 11.60 -6.46 -8.05
CA THR A 12 11.64 -7.71 -8.83
C THR A 12 13.06 -8.17 -9.15
N ASP A 13 14.05 -7.28 -8.98
CA ASP A 13 15.47 -7.56 -9.07
C ASP A 13 16.04 -8.38 -7.90
N LEU A 14 15.29 -8.54 -6.81
CA LEU A 14 15.72 -9.29 -5.61
C LEU A 14 15.09 -10.70 -5.51
N VAL A 15 14.29 -11.10 -6.49
CA VAL A 15 13.56 -12.37 -6.48
C VAL A 15 13.80 -13.17 -7.75
N GLU A 16 13.71 -14.48 -7.66
CA GLU A 16 13.85 -15.35 -8.83
C GLU A 16 12.57 -15.36 -9.66
N GLN A 17 12.70 -15.56 -10.98
CA GLN A 17 11.58 -15.55 -11.92
C GLN A 17 10.41 -16.49 -11.50
N PRO A 18 10.66 -17.73 -11.01
CA PRO A 18 9.57 -18.62 -10.62
C PRO A 18 8.75 -18.10 -9.42
N GLU A 19 9.39 -17.38 -8.51
CA GLU A 19 8.71 -16.78 -7.34
C GLU A 19 7.85 -15.59 -7.76
N LEU A 20 8.38 -14.77 -8.66
CA LEU A 20 7.65 -13.65 -9.25
C LEU A 20 6.42 -14.15 -10.02
N ASP A 21 6.56 -15.19 -10.83
CA ASP A 21 5.45 -15.77 -11.59
C ASP A 21 4.34 -16.30 -10.66
N ARG A 22 4.74 -16.94 -9.55
CA ARG A 22 3.80 -17.40 -8.52
C ARG A 22 3.06 -16.24 -7.88
N LEU A 23 3.76 -15.15 -7.54
CA LEU A 23 3.15 -13.95 -6.97
C LEU A 23 2.16 -13.32 -7.98
N VAL A 24 2.55 -13.20 -9.24
CA VAL A 24 1.68 -12.69 -10.31
C VAL A 24 0.43 -13.54 -10.45
N ALA A 25 0.55 -14.87 -10.40
CA ALA A 25 -0.59 -15.78 -10.46
C ALA A 25 -1.57 -15.55 -9.29
N ILE A 26 -1.06 -15.42 -8.06
CA ILE A 26 -1.88 -15.12 -6.87
C ILE A 26 -2.59 -13.77 -7.03
N LEU A 27 -1.87 -12.73 -7.45
CA LEU A 27 -2.43 -11.40 -7.64
C LEU A 27 -3.52 -11.38 -8.72
N LYS A 28 -3.36 -12.15 -9.80
CA LYS A 28 -4.41 -12.33 -10.82
C LYS A 28 -5.64 -13.04 -10.29
N THR A 29 -5.51 -13.97 -9.34
CA THR A 29 -6.69 -14.61 -8.73
C THR A 29 -7.45 -13.66 -7.80
N LEU A 30 -6.75 -12.72 -7.17
CA LEU A 30 -7.35 -11.73 -6.26
C LEU A 30 -7.93 -10.52 -7.00
N ASN A 31 -7.31 -10.11 -8.10
CA ASN A 31 -7.76 -9.00 -8.92
C ASN A 31 -7.45 -9.30 -10.40
N THR A 32 -8.40 -9.96 -11.06
CA THR A 32 -8.27 -10.46 -12.44
C THR A 32 -8.15 -9.32 -13.47
N GLU A 33 -8.67 -8.15 -13.12
CA GLU A 33 -8.80 -7.00 -14.01
C GLU A 33 -7.61 -6.03 -13.88
N ALA A 34 -6.83 -6.13 -12.80
CA ALA A 34 -5.66 -5.30 -12.59
C ALA A 34 -4.57 -5.58 -13.62
N ARG A 35 -4.03 -4.49 -14.19
CA ARG A 35 -2.78 -4.54 -14.94
C ARG A 35 -1.61 -4.70 -13.97
N ILE A 36 -0.97 -5.86 -13.99
CA ILE A 36 0.19 -6.14 -13.12
C ILE A 36 1.48 -5.79 -13.87
N ILE A 37 2.32 -4.95 -13.26
CA ILE A 37 3.57 -4.47 -13.83
C ILE A 37 4.72 -4.77 -12.85
N PRO A 38 5.63 -5.69 -13.18
CA PRO A 38 6.86 -5.90 -12.43
C PRO A 38 7.82 -4.73 -12.64
N ILE A 39 8.37 -4.17 -11.55
CA ILE A 39 9.27 -3.03 -11.58
C ILE A 39 10.49 -3.24 -10.67
N ALA A 40 11.63 -2.72 -11.10
CA ALA A 40 12.88 -2.70 -10.34
C ALA A 40 13.35 -1.25 -10.16
N ASN A 41 13.84 -0.92 -8.97
CA ASN A 41 14.42 0.41 -8.67
C ASN A 41 13.49 1.59 -9.04
N GLY A 42 12.18 1.43 -8.86
CA GLY A 42 11.18 2.46 -9.17
C GLY A 42 11.01 2.77 -10.67
N LYS A 43 11.63 1.98 -11.56
CA LYS A 43 11.51 2.17 -13.00
C LYS A 43 10.19 1.62 -13.50
N VAL A 44 9.32 2.53 -13.93
CA VAL A 44 8.04 2.25 -14.59
C VAL A 44 7.82 3.32 -15.64
N ASN A 45 7.16 2.97 -16.76
CA ASN A 45 6.75 4.00 -17.71
C ASN A 45 5.64 4.85 -17.07
N ALA A 46 5.81 6.17 -17.06
CA ALA A 46 4.83 7.08 -16.46
C ALA A 46 3.45 6.95 -17.12
N ASP A 47 3.40 6.66 -18.42
CA ASP A 47 2.13 6.48 -19.16
C ASP A 47 1.34 5.24 -18.70
N ASP A 48 2.01 4.28 -18.05
CA ASP A 48 1.37 3.08 -17.51
C ASP A 48 0.72 3.30 -16.14
N VAL A 49 1.01 4.43 -15.47
CA VAL A 49 0.57 4.73 -14.10
C VAL A 49 -0.12 6.09 -13.94
N LEU A 50 0.20 7.06 -14.79
CA LEU A 50 -0.39 8.39 -14.80
C LEU A 50 -1.35 8.53 -15.97
N ASN A 51 -2.49 9.21 -15.73
CA ASN A 51 -3.48 9.52 -16.76
C ASN A 51 -3.94 8.29 -17.57
N THR A 52 -3.96 7.12 -16.94
CA THR A 52 -4.28 5.84 -17.58
C THR A 52 -5.74 5.75 -18.05
N ARG A 53 -6.62 6.60 -17.50
CA ARG A 53 -8.07 6.60 -17.72
C ARG A 53 -8.74 5.25 -17.45
N LEU A 54 -8.09 4.40 -16.67
CA LEU A 54 -8.59 3.07 -16.31
C LEU A 54 -9.69 3.15 -15.24
N PHE A 55 -9.73 4.26 -14.49
CA PHE A 55 -10.76 4.49 -13.49
C PHE A 55 -12.13 4.71 -14.14
N ASP A 56 -13.07 3.82 -13.81
CA ASP A 56 -14.47 3.91 -14.19
C ASP A 56 -15.33 3.97 -12.93
N PHE A 57 -16.03 5.09 -12.75
CA PHE A 57 -16.86 5.36 -11.58
C PHE A 57 -18.11 4.47 -11.50
N GLU A 58 -18.72 4.10 -12.63
CA GLU A 58 -19.86 3.19 -12.67
C GLU A 58 -19.42 1.77 -12.28
N ARG A 59 -18.25 1.34 -12.76
CA ARG A 59 -17.66 0.04 -12.42
C ARG A 59 -17.21 -0.02 -10.96
N ALA A 60 -16.57 1.04 -10.48
CA ALA A 60 -16.19 1.19 -9.08
C ALA A 60 -17.43 1.09 -8.19
N GLN A 61 -18.55 1.69 -8.59
CA GLN A 61 -19.81 1.61 -7.85
C GLN A 61 -20.45 0.21 -7.80
N GLN A 62 -20.18 -0.67 -8.76
CA GLN A 62 -20.74 -2.03 -8.71
C GLN A 62 -19.89 -3.00 -7.89
N ALA A 63 -18.69 -2.59 -7.47
CA ALA A 63 -17.80 -3.48 -6.73
C ALA A 63 -18.38 -3.77 -5.31
N PRO A 64 -18.47 -5.03 -4.86
CA PRO A 64 -19.19 -5.38 -3.63
C PRO A 64 -18.59 -4.79 -2.33
N GLY A 65 -17.28 -4.52 -2.30
CA GLY A 65 -16.56 -4.14 -1.08
C GLY A 65 -16.76 -2.68 -0.65
N TRP A 66 -16.63 -1.70 -1.55
CA TRP A 66 -16.78 -0.27 -1.20
C TRP A 66 -18.20 0.09 -0.75
N LEU A 67 -19.24 -0.56 -1.32
CA LEU A 67 -20.64 -0.38 -0.94
C LEU A 67 -20.89 -0.88 0.49
N LYS A 68 -20.13 -1.88 0.94
CA LYS A 68 -20.15 -2.39 2.32
C LYS A 68 -19.41 -1.47 3.29
N GLU A 69 -18.29 -0.90 2.86
CA GLU A 69 -17.52 0.13 3.57
C GLU A 69 -18.31 1.42 3.77
N MET A 70 -18.95 1.94 2.72
CA MET A 70 -19.77 3.16 2.78
C MET A 70 -21.08 2.98 3.55
N ARG A 71 -21.57 1.75 3.69
CA ARG A 71 -22.73 1.41 4.55
C ARG A 71 -22.38 1.29 6.03
N GLY A 72 -21.09 1.44 6.40
CA GLY A 72 -20.65 1.40 7.80
C GLY A 72 -20.72 0.02 8.44
N GLU A 73 -20.78 -1.05 7.65
CA GLU A 73 -20.90 -2.43 8.14
C GLU A 73 -19.55 -3.07 8.51
N HIS A 74 -18.44 -2.35 8.31
CA HIS A 74 -17.12 -2.78 8.76
C HIS A 74 -16.55 -1.80 9.77
N VAL A 75 -15.98 -2.37 10.82
CA VAL A 75 -15.15 -1.64 11.78
C VAL A 75 -13.92 -1.14 11.01
N PRO A 76 -13.52 0.13 11.09
CA PRO A 76 -12.33 0.62 10.39
C PRO A 76 -11.11 -0.25 10.70
N GLU A 77 -10.22 -0.47 9.73
CA GLU A 77 -8.96 -1.22 9.96
C GLU A 77 -8.12 -0.61 11.11
N THR A 78 -8.34 0.67 11.41
CA THR A 78 -7.85 1.41 12.59
C THR A 78 -8.20 0.73 13.91
N GLU A 79 -9.42 0.20 14.02
CA GLU A 79 -9.97 -0.45 15.21
C GLU A 79 -9.76 -1.97 15.17
N GLU A 80 -9.70 -2.60 13.98
CA GLU A 80 -9.47 -4.04 13.84
C GLU A 80 -7.98 -4.43 13.90
N TYR A 81 -7.09 -3.61 13.34
CA TYR A 81 -5.64 -3.90 13.22
C TYR A 81 -4.73 -2.85 13.89
N GLY A 82 -5.30 -1.78 14.47
CA GLY A 82 -4.52 -0.74 15.17
C GLY A 82 -3.69 0.16 14.25
N ILE A 83 -4.04 0.23 12.97
CA ILE A 83 -3.29 0.99 11.96
C ILE A 83 -3.67 2.47 12.06
N GLY A 84 -2.72 3.33 12.45
CA GLY A 84 -2.89 4.78 12.53
C GLY A 84 -1.93 5.54 11.62
N SER A 85 -2.36 6.68 11.10
CA SER A 85 -1.49 7.60 10.36
C SER A 85 -1.24 8.87 11.18
N PHE A 86 0.00 9.33 11.25
CA PHE A 86 0.35 10.62 11.85
C PHE A 86 1.27 11.41 10.92
N SER A 87 1.12 12.74 10.92
CA SER A 87 2.00 13.65 10.20
C SER A 87 2.91 14.38 11.17
N TYR A 88 4.22 14.30 10.96
CA TYR A 88 5.23 15.03 11.74
C TYR A 88 5.87 16.12 10.87
N VAL A 89 5.84 17.37 11.36
CA VAL A 89 6.43 18.53 10.67
C VAL A 89 7.36 19.26 11.62
N ALA A 90 8.63 19.40 11.24
CA ALA A 90 9.63 20.16 12.00
C ALA A 90 10.55 20.95 11.07
N ARG A 91 11.02 22.13 11.53
CA ARG A 91 11.96 22.99 10.80
C ARG A 91 13.42 22.54 10.86
N ARG A 92 13.78 21.67 11.81
CA ARG A 92 15.14 21.15 11.98
C ARG A 92 15.18 19.66 11.66
N PRO A 93 16.24 19.16 11.00
CA PRO A 93 16.39 17.74 10.74
C PRO A 93 16.57 16.95 12.04
N PHE A 94 16.22 15.66 12.02
CA PHE A 94 16.49 14.77 13.13
C PHE A 94 18.00 14.63 13.37
N HIS A 95 18.38 14.37 14.62
CA HIS A 95 19.74 14.00 14.95
C HIS A 95 20.03 12.57 14.42
N PRO A 96 21.01 12.36 13.51
CA PRO A 96 21.18 11.10 12.80
C PRO A 96 21.31 9.88 13.72
N GLU A 97 22.17 9.98 14.74
CA GLU A 97 22.43 8.87 15.66
C GLU A 97 21.21 8.51 16.52
N LYS A 98 20.49 9.50 17.07
CA LYS A 98 19.28 9.26 17.87
C LYS A 98 18.16 8.65 17.04
N PHE A 99 18.01 9.09 15.80
CA PHE A 99 17.04 8.54 14.86
C PHE A 99 17.40 7.11 14.46
N TYR A 100 18.67 6.83 14.19
CA TYR A 100 19.16 5.48 13.94
C TYR A 100 18.87 4.56 15.13
N THR A 101 19.23 4.95 16.36
CA THR A 101 18.90 4.18 17.56
C THR A 101 17.40 3.98 17.73
N PHE A 102 16.57 5.00 17.46
CA PHE A 102 15.11 4.91 17.54
C PHE A 102 14.54 3.84 16.60
N LEU A 103 14.93 3.85 15.31
CA LEU A 103 14.49 2.88 14.32
C LEU A 103 14.91 1.44 14.65
N HIS A 104 16.05 1.27 15.32
CA HIS A 104 16.61 -0.04 15.64
C HIS A 104 16.35 -0.48 17.08
N SER A 105 15.65 0.34 17.88
CA SER A 105 15.26 -0.03 19.24
C SER A 105 14.00 -0.88 19.20
N ALA A 106 14.13 -2.16 19.58
CA ALA A 106 13.06 -3.16 19.55
C ALA A 106 12.01 -2.99 20.67
N LYS A 107 11.63 -1.76 21.04
CA LYS A 107 10.60 -1.50 22.06
C LYS A 107 9.29 -1.03 21.42
N ASN A 108 8.37 -1.97 21.26
CA ASN A 108 6.90 -1.85 21.22
C ASN A 108 6.34 -0.53 20.67
N TYR A 109 6.32 -0.38 19.35
CA TYR A 109 5.47 0.61 18.68
C TYR A 109 4.03 0.07 18.64
N GLY A 110 3.20 0.50 19.59
CA GLY A 110 1.80 0.10 19.66
C GLY A 110 0.98 0.67 20.84
N LYS A 111 1.49 1.65 21.59
CA LYS A 111 0.67 2.37 22.58
C LYS A 111 0.85 3.88 22.42
N ASN A 112 -0.24 4.52 22.05
CA ASN A 112 -0.44 5.96 21.98
C ASN A 112 0.13 6.67 23.22
N THR A 113 1.21 7.43 23.02
CA THR A 113 1.51 8.53 23.93
C THR A 113 2.23 9.65 23.17
N ILE A 114 1.44 10.56 22.61
CA ILE A 114 1.85 11.95 22.42
C ILE A 114 0.94 12.75 23.35
N THR A 115 1.45 13.10 24.52
CA THR A 115 0.84 14.08 25.42
C THR A 115 1.39 15.46 25.01
N PRO A 116 0.56 16.53 24.99
CA PRO A 116 0.85 17.81 24.33
C PRO A 116 2.09 18.54 24.85
#